data_AF-A0A3Q7IH21-F1
#
_entry.id   AF-A0A3Q7IH21-F1
#
_cell.length_a   1.000
_cell.length_b   1.000
_cell.length_c   1.000
_cell.angle_alpha   90.00
_cell.angle_beta   90.00
_cell.angle_gamma   90.00
#
_symmetry.space_group_name_H-M   'P 1'
#
loop_
_entity.id
_entity.type
_entity.pdbx_description
1 polymer ?
#
loop_
_entity_poly.entity_id
_entity_poly.type
_entity_poly.pdbx_seq_one_letter_code
_entity_poly.pdbx_strand_id
1 'polypeptide(L)'
;MECIIENLKEGFRFSPTDTEAVTFLLRLIAGKFMNVSGFITTHVDTYSKQEPWDICSHGVPYCNYNGDNDCSQYPFFITKLKKKGKSRYSGDVGNKGCWKHQGKSKPV
;
A
#
# COMPACT_ATOMS: atom_id res chain seq x y z
N MET A 1 4.98 -3.94 21.05
CA MET A 1 4.98 -4.62 19.74
C MET A 1 5.86 -3.77 18.86
N GLU A 2 7.14 -4.12 18.82
CA GLU A 2 8.22 -3.31 18.24
C GLU A 2 8.39 -3.71 16.78
N CYS A 3 8.44 -2.71 15.89
CA CYS A 3 8.62 -2.92 14.45
C CYS A 3 10.05 -3.41 14.18
N ILE A 4 10.20 -4.54 13.50
CA ILE A 4 11.49 -5.07 13.05
C ILE A 4 11.93 -4.27 11.82
N ILE A 5 12.31 -3.00 12.03
CA ILE A 5 13.08 -2.19 11.07
C ILE A 5 14.52 -2.01 11.57
N GLU A 6 14.85 -2.47 12.78
CA GLU A 6 16.13 -2.13 13.44
C GLU A 6 17.40 -2.80 12.87
N ASN A 7 17.36 -3.56 11.77
CA ASN A 7 18.55 -4.25 11.23
C ASN A 7 18.70 -4.23 9.70
N LEU A 8 18.00 -3.33 8.99
CA LEU A 8 18.21 -3.20 7.55
C LEU A 8 19.48 -2.38 7.27
N LYS A 9 20.36 -2.92 6.44
CA LYS A 9 21.53 -2.19 5.95
C LYS A 9 21.08 -0.97 5.14
N GLU A 10 21.87 0.10 5.22
CA GLU A 10 21.70 1.28 4.38
C GLU A 10 21.58 0.87 2.90
N GLY A 11 20.61 1.45 2.20
CA GLY A 11 20.30 1.13 0.81
C GLY A 11 19.37 -0.06 0.58
N PHE A 12 19.02 -0.85 1.61
CA PHE A 12 17.96 -1.86 1.47
C PHE A 12 16.61 -1.18 1.18
N ARG A 13 15.94 -1.62 0.10
CA ARG A 13 14.65 -1.06 -0.32
C ARG A 13 13.60 -2.15 -0.44
N PHE A 14 12.37 -1.84 -0.02
CA PHE A 14 11.25 -2.73 -0.25
C PHE A 14 10.81 -2.63 -1.72
N SER A 15 11.22 -3.62 -2.51
CA SER A 15 10.96 -3.68 -3.95
C SER A 15 10.45 -5.08 -4.32
N PRO A 16 9.22 -5.43 -3.95
CA PRO A 16 8.67 -6.74 -4.25
C PRO A 16 8.44 -6.90 -5.76
N THR A 17 8.65 -8.11 -6.26
CA THR A 17 8.16 -8.56 -7.57
C THR A 17 6.63 -8.67 -7.58
N ASP A 18 6.02 -8.72 -8.76
CA ASP A 18 4.56 -8.92 -8.90
C ASP A 18 4.09 -10.19 -8.15
N THR A 19 4.85 -11.29 -8.26
CA THR A 19 4.55 -12.56 -7.59
C THR A 19 4.62 -12.44 -6.07
N GLU A 20 5.61 -11.71 -5.54
CA GLU A 20 5.72 -11.43 -4.10
C GLU A 20 4.55 -10.56 -3.62
N ALA A 21 4.21 -9.49 -4.36
CA ALA A 21 3.08 -8.62 -4.06
C ALA A 21 1.75 -9.39 -3.98
N VAL A 22 1.48 -10.27 -4.95
CA VAL A 22 0.30 -11.14 -4.94
C VAL A 22 0.36 -12.15 -3.78
N THR A 23 1.53 -12.68 -3.46
CA THR A 23 1.72 -13.60 -2.32
C THR A 23 1.37 -12.92 -1.00
N PHE A 24 1.75 -11.65 -0.80
CA PHE A 24 1.36 -10.88 0.39
C PHE A 24 -0.16 -10.70 0.48
N LEU A 25 -0.82 -10.37 -0.63
CA LEU A 25 -2.28 -10.27 -0.69
C LEU A 25 -2.96 -11.60 -0.32
N LEU A 26 -2.50 -12.72 -0.89
CA LEU A 26 -3.09 -14.04 -0.62
C LEU A 26 -2.91 -14.46 0.85
N ARG A 27 -1.74 -14.21 1.43
CA ARG A 27 -1.48 -14.48 2.85
C ARG A 27 -2.35 -13.63 3.77
N LEU A 28 -2.56 -12.34 3.44
CA LEU A 28 -3.48 -11.46 4.16
C LEU A 28 -4.90 -12.02 4.16
N ILE A 29 -5.41 -12.42 2.98
CA ILE A 29 -6.75 -13.00 2.83
C ILE A 29 -6.88 -14.31 3.61
N ALA A 30 -5.83 -15.13 3.62
CA ALA A 30 -5.79 -16.39 4.35
C ALA A 30 -5.62 -16.23 5.88
N GLY A 31 -5.52 -15.00 6.40
CA GLY A 31 -5.32 -14.73 7.82
C GLY A 31 -3.98 -15.24 8.36
N LYS A 32 -2.99 -15.49 7.47
CA LYS A 32 -1.67 -15.98 7.88
C LYS A 32 -0.84 -14.81 8.40
N PHE A 33 -0.13 -15.05 9.50
CA PHE A 33 0.81 -14.06 10.04
C PHE A 33 1.85 -13.68 8.98
N MET A 34 2.04 -12.38 8.79
CA MET A 34 3.04 -11.82 7.90
C MET A 34 3.89 -10.81 8.67
N ASN A 35 5.20 -11.03 8.69
CA ASN A 35 6.13 -10.01 9.14
C ASN A 35 6.38 -9.00 8.01
N VAL A 36 5.35 -8.24 7.65
CA VAL A 36 5.39 -7.11 6.71
C VAL A 36 5.16 -5.77 7.42
N SER A 37 5.15 -5.81 8.76
CA SER A 37 5.02 -4.65 9.63
C SER A 37 6.19 -3.72 9.36
N GLY A 38 5.94 -2.62 8.64
CA GLY A 38 6.99 -1.71 8.20
C GLY A 38 7.16 -1.57 6.68
N PHE A 39 6.43 -2.35 5.87
CA PHE A 39 6.55 -2.26 4.40
C PHE A 39 5.22 -2.09 3.67
N ILE A 40 4.15 -2.70 4.17
CA ILE A 40 2.83 -2.66 3.53
C ILE A 40 1.80 -2.17 4.54
N THR A 41 1.06 -1.12 4.17
CA THR A 41 -0.05 -0.59 4.96
C THR A 41 -1.35 -1.31 4.58
N THR A 42 -1.95 -2.03 5.54
CA THR A 42 -3.18 -2.83 5.33
C THR A 42 -4.41 -2.30 6.05
N HIS A 43 -4.24 -1.31 6.93
CA HIS A 43 -5.30 -0.78 7.81
C HIS A 43 -5.90 0.54 7.33
N VAL A 44 -5.47 1.03 6.15
CA VAL A 44 -5.94 2.29 5.55
C VAL A 44 -6.90 2.01 4.40
N ASP A 45 -8.03 2.71 4.38
CA ASP A 45 -8.99 2.70 3.27
C ASP A 45 -8.59 3.74 2.21
N THR A 46 -8.09 3.26 1.06
CA THR A 46 -7.67 4.13 -0.03
C THR A 46 -8.83 4.64 -0.89
N TYR A 47 -10.06 4.18 -0.64
CA TYR A 47 -11.30 4.67 -1.27
C TYR A 47 -12.16 5.49 -0.29
N SER A 48 -11.52 5.99 0.77
CA SER A 48 -12.13 6.86 1.77
C SER A 48 -12.36 8.28 1.23
N LYS A 49 -12.95 9.13 2.06
CA LYS A 49 -13.15 10.56 1.75
C LYS A 49 -11.89 11.41 1.93
N GLN A 50 -10.79 10.81 2.39
CA GLN A 50 -9.51 11.50 2.50
C GLN A 50 -8.88 11.67 1.12
N GLU A 51 -8.15 12.77 0.93
CA GLU A 51 -7.45 12.99 -0.33
C GLU A 51 -6.26 12.03 -0.47
N PRO A 52 -5.82 11.72 -1.70
CA PRO A 52 -4.73 10.76 -1.92
C PRO A 52 -3.45 11.06 -1.15
N TRP A 53 -3.05 12.33 -1.03
CA TRP A 53 -1.85 12.72 -0.28
C TRP A 53 -2.02 12.50 1.23
N ASP A 54 -3.22 12.68 1.77
CA ASP A 54 -3.50 12.38 3.18
C ASP A 54 -3.44 10.88 3.41
N ILE A 55 -4.02 10.08 2.51
CA ILE A 55 -3.92 8.60 2.53
C ILE A 55 -2.45 8.16 2.50
N CYS A 56 -1.65 8.74 1.61
CA CYS A 56 -0.23 8.44 1.49
C CYS A 56 0.57 8.77 2.75
N SER A 57 0.18 9.79 3.51
CA SER A 57 0.85 10.17 4.76
C SER A 57 0.66 9.15 5.89
N HIS A 58 -0.39 8.33 5.84
CA HIS A 58 -0.60 7.18 6.74
C HIS A 58 0.16 5.91 6.29
N GLY A 59 0.84 5.97 5.14
CA GLY A 59 1.73 4.91 4.67
C GLY A 59 2.91 4.70 5.62
N VAL A 60 3.59 3.56 5.51
CA VAL A 60 4.83 3.38 6.25
C VAL A 60 5.87 4.39 5.71
N PRO A 61 6.41 5.30 6.54
CA PRO A 61 7.41 6.26 6.10
C PRO A 61 8.70 5.55 5.70
N TYR A 62 9.22 5.90 4.53
CA TYR A 62 10.42 5.29 3.94
C TYR A 62 11.69 6.15 4.17
N CYS A 63 11.56 7.38 4.66
CA CYS A 63 12.71 8.27 4.86
C CYS A 63 13.46 7.94 6.15
N ASN A 64 14.77 7.73 6.00
CA ASN A 64 15.72 7.75 7.09
C ASN A 64 15.70 9.14 7.75
N TYR A 65 16.03 9.21 9.04
CA TYR A 65 15.99 10.39 9.92
C TYR A 65 16.88 11.57 9.45
N ASN A 66 17.55 11.45 8.30
CA ASN A 66 18.64 12.30 7.83
C ASN A 66 18.31 13.18 6.60
N GLY A 67 17.06 13.60 6.44
CA GLY A 67 16.71 14.72 5.53
C GLY A 67 16.96 14.47 4.04
N ASP A 68 17.17 13.22 3.63
CA ASP A 68 17.31 12.89 2.22
C ASP A 68 15.92 12.88 1.57
N ASN A 69 15.68 13.85 0.69
CA ASN A 69 14.38 14.10 0.05
C ASN A 69 14.00 13.07 -1.02
N ASP A 70 14.74 11.97 -1.13
CA ASP A 70 14.49 10.93 -2.13
C ASP A 70 13.35 9.99 -1.68
N CYS A 71 12.18 10.59 -1.46
CA CYS A 71 10.90 9.92 -1.21
C CYS A 71 10.31 9.35 -2.53
N SER A 72 11.15 8.93 -3.47
CA SER A 72 10.74 8.46 -4.80
C SER A 72 10.02 7.11 -4.79
N GLN A 73 10.01 6.40 -3.66
CA GLN A 73 9.23 5.17 -3.47
C GLN A 73 7.93 5.45 -2.73
N TYR A 74 6.82 5.25 -3.41
CA TYR A 74 5.48 5.40 -2.86
C TYR A 74 5.13 4.28 -1.87
N PRO A 75 4.32 4.57 -0.83
CA PRO A 75 3.88 3.56 0.10
C PRO A 75 3.03 2.47 -0.57
N PHE A 76 3.21 1.22 -0.13
CA PHE A 76 2.42 0.08 -0.61
C PHE A 76 1.16 -0.07 0.25
N PHE A 77 0.00 -0.12 -0.41
CA PHE A 77 -1.29 -0.32 0.24
C PHE A 77 -1.96 -1.60 -0.23
N ILE A 78 -2.51 -2.35 0.71
CA ILE A 78 -3.50 -3.39 0.42
C ILE A 78 -4.79 -2.95 1.07
N THR A 79 -5.81 -2.70 0.25
CA THR A 79 -7.12 -2.28 0.72
C THR A 79 -8.24 -3.11 0.11
N LYS A 80 -9.40 -3.10 0.76
CA LYS A 80 -10.59 -3.75 0.21
C LYS A 80 -11.21 -2.84 -0.85
N LEU A 81 -11.52 -3.42 -2.00
CA LEU A 81 -12.17 -2.69 -3.08
C LEU A 81 -13.59 -2.28 -2.69
N LYS A 82 -13.92 -1.00 -2.90
CA LYS A 82 -15.24 -0.43 -2.57
C LYS A 82 -16.29 -0.85 -3.59
N LYS A 83 -17.35 -1.51 -3.15
CA LYS A 83 -18.48 -1.89 -4.02
C LYS A 83 -19.49 -0.75 -4.15
N LYS A 84 -19.94 -0.49 -5.38
CA LYS A 84 -21.06 0.40 -5.74
C LYS A 84 -22.19 -0.46 -6.31
N GLY A 85 -23.03 -0.99 -5.41
CA GLY A 85 -24.12 -1.90 -5.78
C GLY A 85 -23.65 -3.33 -6.05
N LYS A 86 -24.45 -4.09 -6.82
CA LYS A 86 -24.28 -5.55 -6.95
C LYS A 86 -23.08 -5.99 -7.82
N SER A 87 -22.67 -5.21 -8.82
CA SER A 87 -21.67 -5.63 -9.81
C SER A 87 -20.56 -4.63 -10.11
N ARG A 88 -20.65 -3.40 -9.59
CA ARG A 88 -19.69 -2.34 -9.91
C ARG A 88 -18.83 -1.99 -8.71
N TYR A 89 -17.58 -1.65 -8.98
CA TYR A 89 -16.68 -1.08 -7.98
C TYR A 89 -16.66 0.45 -8.13
N SER A 90 -16.55 1.16 -7.00
CA SER A 90 -16.34 2.61 -6.97
C SER A 90 -14.85 2.86 -6.85
N GLY A 91 -14.34 3.74 -7.72
CA GLY A 91 -12.99 4.30 -7.60
C GLY A 91 -12.98 5.63 -6.84
N ASP A 92 -14.10 6.07 -6.25
CA ASP A 92 -14.22 7.40 -5.66
C ASP A 92 -13.23 7.55 -4.48
N VAL A 93 -12.51 8.66 -4.44
CA VAL A 93 -11.53 9.00 -3.39
C VAL A 93 -11.54 10.51 -3.13
N GLY A 94 -11.30 10.92 -1.90
CA GLY A 94 -11.29 12.33 -1.53
C GLY A 94 -12.68 12.96 -1.63
N ASN A 95 -12.69 14.28 -1.83
CA ASN A 95 -13.92 15.05 -1.94
C ASN A 95 -14.60 14.85 -3.30
N LYS A 96 -13.82 14.82 -4.38
CA LYS A 96 -14.32 14.71 -5.78
C LYS A 96 -13.43 13.90 -6.73
N GLY A 97 -12.43 13.20 -6.21
CA GLY A 97 -11.47 12.43 -7.00
C GLY A 97 -11.94 11.01 -7.34
N CYS A 98 -11.26 10.37 -8.28
CA CYS A 98 -11.38 8.93 -8.48
C CYS A 98 -10.04 8.29 -8.88
N TRP A 99 -9.79 7.10 -8.36
CA TRP A 99 -8.76 6.20 -8.87
C TRP A 99 -9.23 5.62 -10.21
N LYS A 100 -8.57 6.04 -11.29
CA LYS A 100 -8.83 5.53 -12.64
C LYS A 100 -7.87 4.37 -12.93
N HIS A 101 -8.41 3.21 -13.27
CA HIS A 101 -7.61 2.09 -13.77
C HIS A 101 -6.88 2.49 -15.06
N GLN A 102 -5.56 2.27 -15.10
CA GLN A 102 -4.74 2.47 -16.29
C GLN A 102 -4.15 1.13 -16.76
N GLY A 103 -4.06 0.97 -18.09
CA GLY A 103 -3.47 -0.22 -18.70
C GLY A 103 -4.41 -1.43 -18.80
N LYS A 104 -3.84 -2.55 -19.25
CA LYS A 104 -4.50 -3.86 -19.27
C LYS A 104 -4.05 -4.65 -18.05
N SER A 105 -4.92 -5.50 -17.52
CA SER A 105 -4.54 -6.46 -16.49
C SER A 105 -3.37 -7.31 -16.97
N LYS A 106 -2.37 -7.48 -16.10
CA LYS A 106 -1.20 -8.33 -16.35
C LYS A 106 -1.37 -9.65 -15.59
N PRO A 107 -1.14 -10.82 -16.21
CA PRO A 107 -1.08 -12.07 -15.50
C PRO A 107 0.17 -12.11 -14.61
N VAL A 108 0.03 -12.69 -13.42
CA VAL A 108 1.10 -12.88 -12.44
C VAL A 108 1.28 -14.37 -12.17
#